data_AF-A0A929UF04-F1
#
_entry.id   AF-A0A929UF04-F1
#
_cell.length_a   1.000
_cell.length_b   1.000
_cell.length_c   1.000
_cell.angle_alpha   90.00
_cell.angle_beta   90.00
_cell.angle_gamma   90.00
#
_symmetry.space_group_name_H-M   'P 1'
#
loop_
_entity.id
_entity.type
_entity.pdbx_description
1 polymer ?
#
loop_
_entity_poly.entity_id
_entity_poly.type
_entity_poly.pdbx_seq_one_letter_code
_entity_poly.pdbx_strand_id
1 'polypeptide(L)' 'ARSRAYGGNGIGLSIVKAIMDSLHQTYGVKNYKDGVCFYFDLEADR' A
#
# COMPACT_ATOMS: atom_id res chain seq x y z
N ALA A 1 -25.75 -2.94 5.01
CA ALA A 1 -24.73 -3.75 4.33
C ALA A 1 -24.08 -2.88 3.25
N ARG A 2 -22.77 -2.59 3.34
CA ARG A 2 -22.10 -1.72 2.36
C ARG A 2 -22.07 -2.43 1.00
N SER A 3 -22.85 -1.91 0.07
CA SER A 3 -23.05 -2.43 -1.27
C SER A 3 -21.72 -2.48 -2.02
N ARG A 4 -21.32 -3.71 -2.33
CA ARG A 4 -20.15 -4.10 -3.11
C ARG A 4 -20.42 -3.87 -4.61
N ALA A 5 -20.65 -2.61 -5.00
CA ALA A 5 -20.86 -2.21 -6.39
C ALA A 5 -19.74 -1.29 -6.95
N TYR A 6 -18.83 -0.81 -6.09
CA TYR A 6 -17.60 -0.11 -6.46
C TYR A 6 -16.41 -0.69 -5.66
N GLY A 7 -16.35 -2.01 -5.56
CA GLY A 7 -15.17 -2.69 -5.05
C GLY A 7 -14.09 -2.64 -6.13
N GLY A 8 -13.35 -1.53 -6.23
CA GLY A 8 -12.24 -1.40 -7.17
C GLY A 8 -11.36 -2.64 -7.10
N ASN A 9 -10.78 -3.05 -8.23
CA ASN A 9 -10.01 -4.30 -8.43
C ASN A 9 -8.77 -4.49 -7.50
N GLY A 10 -8.64 -3.72 -6.41
CA GLY A 10 -7.49 -3.77 -5.53
C GLY A 10 -6.25 -3.11 -6.12
N ILE A 11 -6.39 -2.33 -7.20
CA ILE A 11 -5.25 -1.81 -7.97
C ILE A 11 -4.43 -0.75 -7.23
N GLY A 12 -5.01 -0.06 -6.24
CA GLY A 12 -4.32 1.02 -5.54
C GLY A 12 -3.02 0.54 -4.89
N LEU A 13 -3.05 -0.63 -4.24
CA LEU A 13 -1.87 -1.17 -3.57
C LEU A 13 -0.85 -1.75 -4.55
N SER A 14 -1.30 -2.31 -5.68
CA SER A 14 -0.38 -2.78 -6.73
C SER A 14 0.36 -1.65 -7.42
N ILE A 15 -0.27 -0.47 -7.56
CA ILE A 15 0.38 0.73 -8.10
C ILE A 15 1.45 1.22 -7.11
N VAL A 16 1.12 1.31 -5.82
CA VAL A 16 2.10 1.71 -4.78
C VAL A 16 3.29 0.75 -4.77
N LYS A 17 3.04 -0.56 -4.83
CA LYS A 17 4.11 -1.57 -4.94
C LYS A 17 5.01 -1.30 -6.15
N ALA A 18 4.44 -1.11 -7.33
CA ALA A 18 5.21 -0.86 -8.54
C ALA A 18 6.05 0.42 -8.46
N ILE A 19 5.50 1.49 -7.88
CA ILE A 19 6.24 2.74 -7.65
C ILE A 19 7.40 2.52 -6.69
N MET A 20 7.17 1.88 -5.53
CA MET A 20 8.23 1.65 -4.55
C MET A 20 9.32 0.70 -5.07
N ASP A 21 8.95 -0.34 -5.81
CA ASP A 21 9.89 -1.22 -6.52
C ASP A 21 10.74 -0.41 -7.53
N SER A 22 10.14 0.54 -8.26
CA SER A 22 10.86 1.39 -9.22
C SER A 22 11.76 2.44 -8.59
N LEU A 23 11.44 2.88 -7.37
CA LEU A 23 12.26 3.83 -6.60
C LEU A 23 13.35 3.12 -5.78
N HIS A 24 13.41 1.79 -5.82
CA HIS A 24 14.26 0.98 -4.94
C HIS A 24 14.09 1.29 -3.45
N GLN A 25 12.88 1.70 -3.06
CA GLN A 25 12.55 2.06 -1.69
C GLN A 25 11.91 0.89 -0.95
N THR A 26 12.05 0.91 0.39
CA THR A 26 11.52 -0.15 1.24
C THR A 26 10.01 0.08 1.48
N TYR A 27 9.23 -1.00 1.45
CA TYR A 27 7.81 -0.99 1.80
C TYR A 27 7.40 -2.33 2.41
N GLY A 28 6.24 -2.37 3.06
CA GLY A 28 5.76 -3.60 3.67
C GLY A 28 4.34 -3.54 4.23
N VAL A 29 3.88 -4.72 4.64
CA VAL A 29 2.59 -4.94 5.29
C VAL A 29 2.85 -5.68 6.59
N LYS A 30 2.25 -5.23 7.68
CA LYS A 30 2.26 -5.93 8.96
C LYS A 30 0.85 -6.13 9.48
N ASN A 31 0.51 -7.39 9.74
CA ASN A 31 -0.74 -7.74 10.40
C ASN A 31 -0.62 -7.52 11.91
N TYR A 32 -1.62 -6.86 12.49
CA TYR A 32 -1.81 -6.68 13.91
C TYR A 32 -3.11 -7.35 14.33
N LYS A 33 -3.28 -7.55 15.64
CA LYS A 33 -4.48 -8.17 16.20
C LYS A 33 -5.77 -7.43 15.80
N ASP A 34 -5.70 -6.10 15.74
CA ASP A 34 -6.86 -5.22 15.50
C ASP A 34 -6.84 -4.55 14.11
N GLY A 35 -5.95 -4.96 13.21
CA GLY A 35 -5.88 -4.37 11.87
C GLY A 35 -4.61 -4.68 11.10
N VAL A 36 -4.42 -3.97 10.00
CA VAL A 36 -3.26 -4.10 9.11
C VAL A 36 -2.59 -2.74 9.01
N CYS A 37 -1.27 -2.71 9.17
CA CYS A 37 -0.46 -1.54 8.88
C CYS A 37 0.26 -1.74 7.55
N PHE A 38 0.16 -0.74 6.68
CA PHE A 38 0.95 -0.63 5.48
C PHE A 38 1.96 0.51 5.67
N TYR A 39 3.22 0.29 5.28
CA TYR A 39 4.28 1.29 5.39
C TYR A 39 5.17 1.30 4.15
N PHE A 40 5.80 2.44 3.91
CA PHE A 40 6.81 2.65 2.88
C PHE A 40 7.73 3.78 3.33
N ASP A 41 8.99 3.68 2.94
CA ASP A 41 10.00 4.70 3.20
C ASP A 41 10.13 5.60 1.98
N LEU A 42 10.31 6.91 2.21
CA LEU A 42 10.59 7.90 1.18
C LEU A 42 11.80 8.72 1.61
N GLU A 43 12.79 8.80 0.73
CA GLU A 43 13.87 9.76 0.86
C GLU A 43 13.32 11.17 0.61
N ALA A 44 13.50 12.05 1.59
CA ALA A 44 13.25 13.47 1.43
C ALA A 44 14.53 14.13 0.92
N ASP A 45 14.40 14.90 -0.17
CA ASP A 45 15.49 15.75 -0.64
C ASP A 45 15.77 16.87 0.39
N ARG A 46 17.04 17.27 0.53
CA ARG A 46 17.47 18.32 1.48
C ARG A 46 17.53 19.70 0.86
#